data_AF-A0A6A5VZK9-F1
#
_entry.id   AF-A0A6A5VZK9-F1
#
_cell.length_a   1.000
_cell.length_b   1.000
_cell.length_c   1.000
_cell.angle_alpha   90.00
_cell.angle_beta   90.00
_cell.angle_gamma   90.00
#
_symmetry.space_group_name_H-M   'P 1'
#
loop_
_entity.id
_entity.type
_entity.pdbx_description
1 polymer ?
#
loop_
_entity_poly.entity_id
_entity_poly.type
_entity_poly.pdbx_seq_one_letter_code
_entity_poly.pdbx_strand_id
1 'polypeptide(L)'
;MGDNWKYYDVENYNSWKKNQGRNFKSPPRANFLAAANHLRSLFDGKKINWAAIGGLSMLCLGSDRDMPDIHIVYDDKDFHRVQSKLEHDSRVRLPQGGMNPLFSAKILVGTGPRYKDHGCADNADVEVDLLPPGKKPLI
;
A
#
# COMPACT_ATOMS: atom_id res chain seq x y z
N MET A 1 -14.49 22.11 -3.25
CA MET A 1 -13.33 21.75 -4.10
C MET A 1 -13.00 20.30 -3.77
N GLY A 2 -13.47 19.37 -4.61
CA GLY A 2 -13.65 17.96 -4.24
C GLY A 2 -12.38 17.13 -4.33
N ASP A 3 -12.13 16.35 -3.28
CA ASP A 3 -11.63 14.96 -3.14
C ASP A 3 -10.81 14.26 -4.25
N ASN A 4 -10.20 14.98 -5.18
CA ASN A 4 -9.50 14.39 -6.33
C ASN A 4 -8.09 13.87 -5.98
N TRP A 5 -7.59 14.17 -4.77
CA TRP A 5 -6.26 13.69 -4.33
C TRP A 5 -6.32 12.25 -3.77
N LYS A 6 -7.50 11.84 -3.27
CA LYS A 6 -7.74 10.56 -2.60
C LYS A 6 -7.73 9.39 -3.56
N TYR A 7 -8.10 9.62 -4.82
CA TYR A 7 -8.10 8.61 -5.86
C TYR A 7 -6.99 8.90 -6.87
N TYR A 8 -6.38 7.85 -7.42
CA TYR A 8 -5.36 7.99 -8.43
C TYR A 8 -5.57 6.98 -9.57
N ASP A 9 -5.24 7.40 -10.78
CA ASP A 9 -5.27 6.52 -11.94
C ASP A 9 -4.02 5.61 -11.92
N VAL A 10 -4.26 4.30 -11.81
CA VAL A 10 -3.20 3.28 -11.71
C VAL A 10 -2.42 3.19 -13.01
N GLU A 11 -3.07 3.29 -14.17
CA GLU A 11 -2.43 3.18 -15.48
C GLU A 11 -1.54 4.39 -15.75
N ASN A 12 -2.01 5.59 -15.39
CA ASN A 12 -1.21 6.81 -15.46
C ASN A 12 -0.01 6.73 -14.51
N TYR A 13 -0.18 6.21 -13.30
CA TYR A 13 0.90 6.01 -12.34
C TYR A 13 1.95 5.01 -12.86
N ASN A 14 1.51 3.86 -13.39
CA ASN A 14 2.37 2.85 -13.97
C ASN A 14 3.13 3.40 -15.20
N SER A 15 2.45 4.15 -16.05
CA SER A 15 3.05 4.81 -17.21
C SER A 15 4.10 5.84 -16.80
N TRP A 16 3.79 6.66 -15.79
CA TRP A 16 4.76 7.60 -15.21
C TRP A 16 6.00 6.88 -14.66
N LYS A 17 5.81 5.82 -13.86
CA LYS A 17 6.89 5.00 -13.29
C LYS A 17 7.77 4.40 -14.39
N LYS A 18 7.15 3.86 -15.45
CA LYS A 18 7.85 3.30 -16.61
C LYS A 18 8.65 4.36 -17.38
N ASN A 19 8.08 5.55 -17.55
CA ASN A 19 8.75 6.67 -18.24
C ASN A 19 9.98 7.19 -17.49
N GLN A 20 10.03 7.04 -16.16
CA GLN A 20 11.23 7.37 -15.38
C GLN A 20 12.39 6.40 -15.66
N GLY A 21 12.11 5.16 -16.07
CA GLY A 21 13.13 4.16 -16.41
C GLY A 21 14.18 4.00 -15.30
N ARG A 22 15.46 4.20 -15.63
CA ARG A 22 16.58 4.12 -14.67
C ARG A 22 16.63 5.26 -13.66
N ASN A 23 15.89 6.34 -13.89
CA ASN A 23 15.82 7.49 -12.97
C ASN A 23 14.76 7.29 -11.88
N PHE A 24 13.95 6.23 -11.97
CA PHE A 24 13.01 5.90 -10.91
C PHE A 24 13.78 5.56 -9.63
N LYS A 25 13.65 6.41 -8.63
CA LYS A 25 14.20 6.15 -7.29
C LYS A 25 13.11 5.51 -6.45
N SER A 26 13.33 4.26 -6.05
CA SER A 26 12.47 3.60 -5.06
C SER A 26 12.48 4.40 -3.75
N PRO A 27 11.37 4.45 -3.00
CA PRO A 27 11.37 5.04 -1.67
C PRO A 27 12.48 4.45 -0.79
N PRO A 28 13.09 5.25 0.12
CA PRO A 28 14.04 4.71 1.09
C PRO A 28 13.43 3.62 1.98
N ARG A 29 14.28 2.73 2.51
CA ARG A 29 13.88 1.64 3.44
C ARG A 29 13.01 2.12 4.61
N ALA A 30 13.33 3.29 5.16
CA ALA A 30 12.56 3.90 6.26
C ALA A 30 11.10 4.19 5.87
N ASN A 31 10.85 4.64 4.64
CA ASN A 31 9.51 4.91 4.13
C ASN A 31 8.68 3.62 4.02
N PHE A 32 9.27 2.51 3.56
CA PHE A 32 8.59 1.22 3.57
C PHE A 32 8.21 0.76 4.97
N LEU A 33 9.12 0.90 5.94
CA LEU A 33 8.84 0.56 7.33
C LEU A 33 7.74 1.46 7.92
N ALA A 34 7.76 2.76 7.60
CA ALA A 34 6.72 3.70 8.00
C ALA A 34 5.34 3.34 7.43
N ALA A 35 5.27 3.01 6.14
CA ALA A 35 4.03 2.55 5.51
C ALA A 35 3.49 1.28 6.15
N ALA A 36 4.36 0.28 6.39
CA ALA A 36 3.99 -0.96 7.06
C ALA A 36 3.46 -0.72 8.49
N ASN A 37 4.14 0.13 9.26
CA ASN A 37 3.70 0.49 10.61
C ASN A 37 2.38 1.26 10.61
N HIS A 38 2.16 2.15 9.64
CA HIS A 38 0.89 2.86 9.47
C HIS A 38 -0.25 1.88 9.19
N LEU A 39 -0.08 0.96 8.23
CA LEU A 39 -1.07 -0.05 7.89
C LEU A 39 -1.35 -1.01 9.06
N ARG A 40 -0.30 -1.41 9.78
CA ARG A 40 -0.44 -2.16 11.03
C ARG A 40 -1.35 -1.43 12.01
N SER A 41 -1.14 -0.13 12.22
CA SER A 41 -1.98 0.66 13.13
C SER A 41 -3.45 0.74 12.67
N LEU A 42 -3.67 0.80 11.35
CA LEU A 42 -5.00 0.84 10.75
C LEU A 42 -5.76 -0.48 10.90
N PHE A 43 -5.07 -1.62 10.79
CA PHE A 43 -5.68 -2.95 10.79
C PHE A 43 -5.73 -3.60 12.18
N ASP A 44 -4.66 -3.49 12.98
CA ASP A 44 -4.58 -4.08 14.33
C ASP A 44 -5.60 -3.47 15.29
N GLY A 45 -5.88 -2.16 15.15
CA GLY A 45 -6.84 -1.44 16.00
C GLY A 45 -8.26 -2.00 15.97
N LYS A 46 -8.59 -2.92 15.05
CA LYS A 46 -9.91 -3.53 14.93
C LYS A 46 -9.93 -5.05 14.78
N LYS A 47 -8.83 -5.78 15.05
CA LYS A 47 -8.78 -7.25 14.86
C LYS A 47 -9.16 -7.66 13.42
N ILE A 48 -8.69 -6.92 12.41
CA ILE A 48 -8.73 -7.41 11.02
C ILE A 48 -7.68 -8.51 10.91
N ASN A 49 -8.01 -9.65 10.30
CA ASN A 49 -6.99 -10.67 10.04
C ASN A 49 -6.22 -10.28 8.78
N TRP A 50 -4.91 -10.05 8.92
CA TRP A 50 -4.06 -9.62 7.82
C TRP A 50 -2.63 -10.09 8.04
N ALA A 51 -1.85 -10.18 6.97
CA ALA A 51 -0.42 -10.43 7.05
C ALA A 51 0.31 -9.67 5.93
N ALA A 52 1.47 -9.09 6.27
CA ALA A 52 2.42 -8.66 5.26
C ALA A 52 3.17 -9.89 4.73
N ILE A 53 3.25 -10.01 3.40
CA ILE A 53 3.93 -11.10 2.71
C ILE A 53 4.97 -10.54 1.73
N GLY A 54 5.75 -11.43 1.13
CA GLY A 54 6.73 -11.05 0.12
C GLY A 54 7.94 -10.28 0.69
N GLY A 55 8.40 -9.28 -0.06
CA GLY A 55 9.69 -8.61 0.14
C GLY A 55 9.88 -7.92 1.49
N LEU A 56 8.80 -7.47 2.15
CA LEU A 56 8.90 -6.74 3.42
C LEU A 56 9.54 -7.59 4.52
N SER A 57 9.20 -8.88 4.56
CA SER A 57 9.78 -9.82 5.51
C SER A 57 11.30 -9.95 5.34
N MET A 58 11.77 -9.98 4.09
CA MET A 58 13.20 -10.07 3.76
C MET A 58 13.96 -8.78 4.12
N LEU A 59 13.31 -7.62 3.97
CA LEU A 59 13.87 -6.33 4.37
C LEU A 59 14.08 -6.24 5.88
N CYS A 60 13.11 -6.72 6.68
CA CYS A 60 13.26 -6.81 8.14
C CYS A 60 14.39 -7.75 8.58
N LEU A 61 14.78 -8.72 7.73
CA LEU A 61 15.89 -9.64 7.98
C LEU A 61 17.24 -9.10 7.45
N GLY A 62 17.30 -7.86 6.98
CA GLY A 62 18.54 -7.21 6.53
C GLY A 62 18.93 -7.55 5.08
N SER A 63 18.02 -8.09 4.28
CA SER A 63 18.27 -8.33 2.86
C SER A 63 18.40 -7.01 2.09
N ASP A 64 19.40 -6.90 1.22
CA ASP A 64 19.60 -5.78 0.29
C ASP A 64 18.83 -5.95 -1.04
N ARG A 65 17.84 -6.84 -1.05
CA ARG A 65 16.96 -7.02 -2.21
C ARG A 65 16.10 -5.77 -2.38
N ASP A 66 16.09 -5.23 -3.59
CA ASP A 66 15.18 -4.15 -3.96
C ASP A 66 13.72 -4.59 -3.74
N MET A 67 12.98 -3.73 -3.03
CA MET A 67 11.57 -3.91 -2.75
C MET A 67 10.81 -2.76 -3.40
N PRO A 68 10.09 -2.99 -4.50
CA PRO A 68 9.34 -1.93 -5.17
C PRO A 68 7.99 -1.63 -4.50
N ASP A 69 7.49 -2.52 -3.65
CA ASP A 69 6.14 -2.51 -3.09
C ASP A 69 6.01 -3.34 -1.79
N ILE A 70 4.89 -3.18 -1.09
CA ILE A 70 4.51 -4.01 0.05
C ILE A 70 3.31 -4.87 -0.37
N HIS A 71 3.33 -6.16 -0.08
CA HIS A 71 2.19 -7.04 -0.31
C HIS A 71 1.49 -7.36 1.01
N ILE A 72 0.17 -7.17 1.06
CA ILE A 72 -0.66 -7.50 2.23
C ILE A 72 -1.80 -8.41 1.80
N VAL A 73 -1.94 -9.53 2.50
CA VAL A 73 -3.13 -10.39 2.42
C VAL A 73 -4.06 -10.10 3.59
N TYR A 74 -5.37 -10.24 3.37
CA TYR A 74 -6.40 -10.10 4.40
C TYR A 74 -7.52 -11.12 4.15
N ASP A 75 -8.36 -11.40 5.15
CA ASP A 75 -9.50 -12.31 4.98
C ASP A 75 -10.60 -11.68 4.10
N ASP A 76 -11.24 -12.46 3.23
CA ASP A 76 -12.32 -11.98 2.34
C ASP A 76 -13.49 -11.34 3.11
N LYS A 77 -13.85 -11.92 4.26
CA LYS A 77 -14.88 -11.40 5.17
C LYS A 77 -14.58 -9.98 5.67
N ASP A 78 -13.31 -9.58 5.68
CA ASP A 78 -12.87 -8.28 6.17
C ASP A 78 -12.79 -7.23 5.05
N PHE A 79 -13.10 -7.57 3.79
CA PHE A 79 -13.03 -6.66 2.64
C PHE A 79 -13.66 -5.28 2.90
N HIS A 80 -14.93 -5.23 3.28
CA HIS A 80 -15.64 -3.96 3.51
C HIS A 80 -15.03 -3.15 4.66
N ARG A 81 -14.47 -3.85 5.67
CA ARG A 81 -13.83 -3.22 6.83
C ARG A 81 -12.50 -2.60 6.43
N VAL A 82 -11.70 -3.32 5.64
CA VAL A 82 -10.44 -2.85 5.06
C VAL A 82 -10.70 -1.67 4.14
N GLN A 83 -11.61 -1.80 3.17
CA GLN A 83 -11.96 -0.73 2.26
C GLN A 83 -12.39 0.54 3.01
N SER A 84 -13.36 0.43 3.92
CA SER A 84 -13.83 1.56 4.71
C SER A 84 -12.70 2.22 5.50
N LYS A 85 -11.78 1.45 6.08
CA LYS A 85 -10.63 2.01 6.81
C LYS A 85 -9.69 2.80 5.91
N LEU A 86 -9.41 2.27 4.73
CA LEU A 86 -8.53 2.90 3.77
C LEU A 86 -9.17 4.16 3.18
N GLU A 87 -10.48 4.17 2.91
CA GLU A 87 -11.21 5.34 2.43
C GLU A 87 -11.15 6.51 3.42
N HIS A 88 -11.25 6.24 4.73
CA HIS A 88 -11.20 7.28 5.77
C HIS A 88 -9.78 7.70 6.16
N ASP A 89 -8.74 7.01 5.70
CA ASP A 89 -7.36 7.34 6.04
C ASP A 89 -6.82 8.50 5.20
N SER A 90 -6.20 9.50 5.83
CA SER A 90 -5.73 10.70 5.12
C SER A 90 -4.38 10.51 4.39
N ARG A 91 -3.69 9.37 4.56
CA ARG A 91 -2.41 9.07 3.92
C ARG A 91 -2.56 8.11 2.74
N VAL A 92 -3.65 7.35 2.71
CA VAL A 92 -3.91 6.37 1.67
C VAL A 92 -4.54 7.03 0.44
N ARG A 93 -4.06 6.67 -0.75
CA ARG A 93 -4.71 6.94 -2.02
C ARG A 93 -5.17 5.64 -2.67
N LEU A 94 -6.43 5.61 -3.09
CA LEU A 94 -7.09 4.45 -3.68
C LEU A 94 -7.07 4.52 -5.21
N PRO A 95 -7.17 3.40 -5.92
CA PRO A 95 -7.29 3.41 -7.37
C PRO A 95 -8.61 4.08 -7.80
N GLN A 96 -8.60 4.81 -8.92
CA GLN A 96 -9.82 5.34 -9.55
C GLN A 96 -10.73 4.16 -9.93
N GLY A 97 -11.92 4.09 -9.32
CA GLY A 97 -12.81 2.93 -9.38
C GLY A 97 -12.93 2.14 -8.07
N GLY A 98 -12.12 2.46 -7.06
CA GLY A 98 -12.18 1.85 -5.74
C GLY A 98 -11.61 0.43 -5.70
N MET A 99 -11.89 -0.27 -4.60
CA MET A 99 -11.41 -1.64 -4.40
C MET A 99 -12.44 -2.66 -4.90
N ASN A 100 -11.96 -3.81 -5.37
CA ASN A 100 -12.81 -4.94 -5.77
C ASN A 100 -12.48 -6.17 -4.90
N PRO A 101 -13.47 -6.89 -4.35
CA PRO A 101 -13.20 -8.05 -3.48
C PRO A 101 -12.60 -9.27 -4.21
N LEU A 102 -12.67 -9.29 -5.55
CA LEU A 102 -12.18 -10.40 -6.39
C LEU A 102 -10.78 -10.17 -6.96
N PHE A 103 -10.30 -8.93 -6.93
CA PHE A 103 -9.02 -8.53 -7.55
C PHE A 103 -8.12 -7.83 -6.55
N SER A 104 -6.82 -7.91 -6.78
CA SER A 104 -5.85 -7.12 -6.02
C SER A 104 -6.08 -5.62 -6.22
N ALA A 105 -5.97 -4.84 -5.16
CA ALA A 105 -6.00 -3.38 -5.24
C ALA A 105 -4.62 -2.81 -4.95
N LYS A 106 -4.09 -2.02 -5.87
CA LYS A 106 -2.87 -1.25 -5.66
C LYS A 106 -3.23 0.10 -5.05
N ILE A 107 -2.69 0.38 -3.88
CA ILE A 107 -2.87 1.65 -3.17
C ILE A 107 -1.54 2.34 -2.99
N LEU A 108 -1.57 3.66 -2.74
CA LEU A 108 -0.38 4.41 -2.33
C LEU A 108 -0.53 4.86 -0.88
N VAL A 109 0.52 4.72 -0.09
CA VAL A 109 0.59 5.22 1.29
C VAL A 109 1.62 6.32 1.36
N GLY A 110 1.16 7.54 1.64
CA GLY A 110 2.04 8.68 1.88
C GLY A 110 2.84 8.50 3.16
N THR A 111 4.16 8.66 3.06
CA THR A 111 5.11 8.54 4.16
C THR A 111 6.10 9.69 4.17
N GLY A 112 6.72 9.96 5.32
CA GLY A 112 7.83 10.91 5.44
C GLY A 112 7.69 11.93 6.58
N PRO A 113 8.57 12.94 6.61
CA PRO A 113 8.56 13.99 7.63
C PRO A 113 7.22 14.71 7.78
N ARG A 114 6.47 14.88 6.68
CA ARG A 114 5.11 15.49 6.71
C ARG A 114 4.16 14.75 7.66
N TYR A 115 4.38 13.45 7.80
CA TYR A 115 3.58 12.53 8.59
C TYR A 115 4.20 12.19 9.95
N LYS A 116 5.34 12.82 10.27
CA LYS A 116 6.15 12.55 11.47
C LYS A 116 6.64 11.10 11.54
N ASP A 117 6.87 10.47 10.40
CA ASP A 117 7.36 9.10 10.35
C ASP A 117 8.85 9.05 10.73
N HIS A 118 9.17 8.23 11.73
CA HIS A 118 10.53 8.15 12.26
C HIS A 118 11.51 7.55 11.24
N GLY A 119 12.67 8.19 11.08
CA GLY A 119 13.75 7.72 10.20
C GLY A 119 13.57 8.03 8.71
N CYS A 120 12.42 8.57 8.28
CA CYS A 120 12.22 9.01 6.91
C CYS A 120 12.89 10.37 6.68
N ALA A 121 13.82 10.45 5.73
CA ALA A 121 14.44 11.72 5.32
C ALA A 121 13.57 12.50 4.32
N ASP A 122 12.86 11.79 3.45
CA ASP A 122 12.06 12.36 2.35
C ASP A 122 10.60 11.95 2.43
N ASN A 123 9.71 12.77 1.86
CA ASN A 123 8.32 12.39 1.65
C ASN A 123 8.21 11.51 0.40
N ALA A 124 7.54 10.36 0.50
CA ALA A 124 7.35 9.44 -0.61
C ALA A 124 6.02 8.68 -0.51
N ASP A 125 5.44 8.38 -1.68
CA ASP A 125 4.31 7.45 -1.79
C ASP A 125 4.88 6.02 -1.90
N VAL A 126 4.51 5.16 -0.96
CA VAL A 126 4.86 3.74 -0.97
C VAL A 126 3.72 2.94 -1.59
N GLU A 127 4.07 2.11 -2.57
CA GLU A 127 3.14 1.22 -3.26
C GLU A 127 2.80 0.00 -2.37
N VAL A 128 1.50 -0.31 -2.27
CA VAL A 128 1.02 -1.43 -1.48
C VAL A 128 -0.03 -2.20 -2.27
N ASP A 129 0.20 -3.48 -2.45
CA ASP A 129 -0.71 -4.42 -3.09
C ASP A 129 -1.53 -5.16 -2.04
N LEU A 130 -2.83 -4.87 -2.02
CA LEU A 130 -3.82 -5.54 -1.19
C LEU A 130 -4.39 -6.73 -1.94
N LEU A 131 -4.12 -7.92 -1.41
CA LEU A 131 -4.45 -9.19 -2.03
C LEU A 131 -5.63 -9.84 -1.29
N PRO A 132 -6.83 -9.90 -1.88
CA PRO A 132 -7.87 -10.75 -1.33
C PRO A 132 -7.42 -12.22 -1.45
N PRO A 133 -7.89 -13.13 -0.57
CA PRO A 133 -7.43 -14.53 -0.55
C PRO A 133 -7.93 -15.33 -1.77
N GLY A 134 -8.61 -14.67 -2.72
CA GLY A 134 -9.29 -15.29 -3.84
C GLY A 134 -10.49 -16.12 -3.37
N LYS A 135 -11.45 -16.30 -4.26
CA LYS A 135 -12.31 -17.48 -4.23
C LYS A 135 -11.98 -18.26 -5.49
N LYS A 136 -11.77 -19.58 -5.38
CA LYS A 136 -11.81 -20.42 -6.58
C LYS A 136 -13.14 -20.12 -7.29
N PRO A 137 -13.14 -19.74 -8.58
CA PRO A 137 -14.37 -19.76 -9.34
C PRO A 137 -14.92 -21.19 -9.21
N LEU A 138 -16.16 -21.33 -8.75
CA LEU A 138 -16.87 -22.60 -8.91
C LEU A 138 -17.01 -22.77 -10.42
N ILE A 139 -16.28 -23.75 -10.96
CA ILE A 139 -16.34 -24.17 -12.37
C ILE A 139 -17.59 -25.04 -12.54
#